data_AF-A0A3D1QTX4-F1
#
_entry.id   AF-A0A3D1QTX4-F1
#
_cell.length_a   1.000
_cell.length_b   1.000
_cell.length_c   1.000
_cell.angle_alpha   90.00
_cell.angle_beta   90.00
_cell.angle_gamma   90.00
#
_symmetry.space_group_name_H-M   'P 1'
#
loop_
_entity.id
_entity.type
_entity.pdbx_description
1 polymer ?
#
loop_
_entity_poly.entity_id
_entity_poly.type
_entity_poly.pdbx_seq_one_letter_code
_entity_poly.pdbx_strand_id
1 'polypeptide(L)'
;MGPLTLGDSLINFSEGGDKDFFESANGPASVMFLLGNNSGMQDFAVALPSSTKNGCSDNALVAAMSWFDLTSEDPAKNGSLVFDPDPQLGSDDFFDPSLYYRVSSTKMLLGSSLPASLSNDFHGTRGYGVNTEACDSIAYITNGDKNACGNCLTGVGWYRHSDSVWVVSGRVLNVRPPKFVTARKVLKDVVDTLSNVRMGLATLDLDGNGMYDPAYVWTNPTSGVFGLVPTCAQSFPDLDNDAMATARADLKTNLNKVQFTGSERSFGEALNAVGGYYANQTVWTNWFTSISAPPNYPDSSAWGNTEWITPSGTVDGVGQPWERSDNKSVCWACQTSAVIIVSDGTPYGDNSVPVSKMLKMMIDQGEKHPGGTPLTFNPNSSTPGGVNYCDHFEPERSKTQCDTGSNPLGPDSTNRNFMDDVAFFLSRADLRAESEYEGKQSVRTYTIGFADSSPMLRSMALAGGGRFFRADNAAELKDSIVSAVDDLKSGSTSFASTAVSNVQAGGMQTSVYIPRFIPRSDRPFEGHLYRYRYYSEFTEGCSPTLASSDEGDPTDINADGDCNDVYFLDKPSSWTLTAGQLPPATAF
;
A
#
# COMPACT_ATOMS: atom_id res chain seq x y z
N MET A 1 -23.29 24.16 -39.30
CA MET A 1 -22.81 24.92 -38.13
C MET A 1 -21.40 25.41 -38.44
N GLY A 2 -21.04 26.64 -38.07
CA GLY A 2 -19.86 27.34 -38.58
C GLY A 2 -18.52 26.97 -37.92
N PRO A 3 -17.39 27.45 -38.46
CA PRO A 3 -16.00 27.05 -38.13
C PRO A 3 -15.49 27.47 -36.74
N LEU A 4 -16.39 27.82 -35.82
CA LEU A 4 -16.06 28.14 -34.42
C LEU A 4 -16.05 26.90 -33.51
N THR A 5 -16.41 25.72 -34.00
CA THR A 5 -16.47 24.49 -33.20
C THR A 5 -15.17 23.68 -33.18
N LEU A 6 -14.20 23.97 -34.06
CA LEU A 6 -12.92 23.23 -34.10
C LEU A 6 -11.94 23.64 -32.98
N GLY A 7 -12.09 24.87 -32.46
CA GLY A 7 -11.29 25.38 -31.35
C GLY A 7 -11.77 24.88 -29.99
N ASP A 8 -13.07 24.58 -29.85
CA ASP A 8 -13.66 24.14 -28.57
C ASP A 8 -13.41 22.65 -28.30
N SER A 9 -13.30 21.83 -29.35
CA SER A 9 -12.86 20.43 -29.25
C SER A 9 -11.36 20.28 -28.93
N LEU A 10 -10.57 21.36 -29.05
CA LEU A 10 -9.16 21.39 -28.68
C LEU A 10 -8.92 21.86 -27.23
N ILE A 11 -9.98 22.30 -26.52
CA ILE A 11 -9.89 22.89 -25.17
C ILE A 11 -10.65 22.05 -24.14
N ASN A 12 -11.68 21.28 -24.56
CA ASN A 12 -12.37 20.33 -23.70
C ASN A 12 -12.29 18.92 -24.29
N PHE A 13 -11.23 18.19 -23.96
CA PHE A 13 -11.12 16.76 -24.27
C PHE A 13 -11.69 15.91 -23.14
N SER A 14 -12.38 14.82 -23.47
CA SER A 14 -12.93 13.89 -22.49
C SER A 14 -11.80 13.18 -21.73
N GLU A 15 -11.94 13.10 -20.42
CA GLU A 15 -11.04 12.37 -19.51
C GLU A 15 -10.77 10.95 -20.03
N GLY A 16 -9.50 10.65 -20.35
CA GLY A 16 -9.00 9.28 -20.47
C GLY A 16 -8.05 8.99 -21.63
N GLY A 17 -8.27 9.57 -22.81
CA GLY A 17 -7.55 9.14 -24.04
C GLY A 17 -6.11 9.66 -24.19
N ASP A 18 -5.83 10.87 -23.71
CA ASP A 18 -4.58 11.56 -24.03
C ASP A 18 -3.38 11.15 -23.15
N LYS A 19 -3.60 10.56 -21.96
CA LYS A 19 -2.45 10.25 -21.09
C LYS A 19 -1.57 9.14 -21.70
N ASP A 20 -2.20 8.11 -22.25
CA ASP A 20 -1.48 6.91 -22.72
C ASP A 20 -0.77 7.16 -24.07
N PHE A 21 -1.20 8.16 -24.84
CA PHE A 21 -0.58 8.51 -26.13
C PHE A 21 0.70 9.36 -26.00
N PHE A 22 0.80 10.18 -24.95
CA PHE A 22 1.93 11.08 -24.71
C PHE A 22 2.95 10.57 -23.68
N GLU A 23 2.64 9.48 -22.98
CA GLU A 23 3.59 8.75 -22.14
C GLU A 23 4.54 7.91 -23.02
N SER A 24 5.87 8.02 -22.86
CA SER A 24 6.69 6.85 -23.16
C SER A 24 6.46 5.89 -22.01
N ALA A 25 5.81 4.76 -22.25
CA ALA A 25 5.53 3.79 -21.18
C ALA A 25 6.86 3.31 -20.58
N ASN A 26 7.29 3.92 -19.48
CA ASN A 26 7.94 3.13 -18.44
C ASN A 26 6.84 2.24 -17.88
N GLY A 27 7.13 0.95 -17.65
CA GLY A 27 6.11 0.05 -17.15
C GLY A 27 5.49 0.52 -15.82
N PRO A 28 4.37 -0.09 -15.41
CA PRO A 28 3.59 0.32 -14.24
C PRO A 28 4.39 0.23 -12.93
N ALA A 29 4.37 1.30 -12.13
CA ALA A 29 4.97 1.32 -10.80
C ALA A 29 4.65 0.06 -9.97
N SER A 30 5.55 -0.36 -9.08
CA SER A 30 5.30 -1.48 -8.18
C SER A 30 5.10 -1.03 -6.74
N VAL A 31 4.08 -1.56 -6.08
CA VAL A 31 3.78 -1.27 -4.68
C VAL A 31 3.59 -2.54 -3.86
N MET A 32 4.30 -2.63 -2.75
CA MET A 32 4.05 -3.64 -1.71
C MET A 32 3.27 -2.97 -0.58
N PHE A 33 2.04 -3.41 -0.33
CA PHE A 33 1.27 -3.01 0.85
C PHE A 33 1.78 -3.82 2.04
N LEU A 34 2.44 -3.15 2.99
CA LEU A 34 2.84 -3.75 4.25
C LEU A 34 1.76 -3.42 5.30
N LEU A 35 0.83 -4.35 5.50
CA LEU A 35 -0.23 -4.20 6.49
C LEU A 35 0.28 -4.61 7.87
N GLY A 36 0.29 -3.65 8.80
CA GLY A 36 0.49 -3.93 10.21
C GLY A 36 -0.59 -4.89 10.72
N ASN A 37 -0.16 -5.95 11.36
CA ASN A 37 -1.01 -6.95 12.00
C ASN A 37 -0.66 -7.14 13.48
N ASN A 38 -0.08 -6.09 14.08
CA ASN A 38 0.25 -5.94 15.49
C ASN A 38 -1.00 -5.82 16.37
N SER A 39 -0.81 -5.92 17.69
CA SER A 39 -1.89 -5.89 18.68
C SER A 39 -2.71 -4.59 18.66
N GLY A 40 -2.08 -3.45 18.39
CA GLY A 40 -2.76 -2.16 18.27
C GLY A 40 -3.82 -2.13 17.16
N MET A 41 -3.63 -2.90 16.08
CA MET A 41 -4.63 -2.99 15.02
C MET A 41 -5.93 -3.65 15.49
N GLN A 42 -5.95 -4.32 16.65
CA GLN A 42 -7.17 -4.85 17.28
C GLN A 42 -7.96 -3.78 18.06
N ASP A 43 -7.39 -2.59 18.24
CA ASP A 43 -8.03 -1.46 18.91
C ASP A 43 -9.06 -0.78 18.00
N PHE A 44 -9.94 0.01 18.60
CA PHE A 44 -10.80 0.93 17.87
C PHE A 44 -10.01 2.15 17.39
N ALA A 45 -10.33 2.66 16.20
CA ALA A 45 -9.78 3.93 15.72
C ALA A 45 -10.15 5.08 16.68
N VAL A 46 -11.38 5.07 17.18
CA VAL A 46 -11.86 5.97 18.23
C VAL A 46 -12.38 5.11 19.37
N ALA A 47 -11.76 5.22 20.54
CA ALA A 47 -12.19 4.50 21.73
C ALA A 47 -13.65 4.82 22.09
N LEU A 48 -14.35 3.84 22.67
CA LEU A 48 -15.67 4.05 23.24
C LEU A 48 -15.60 5.07 24.39
N PRO A 49 -16.64 5.90 24.59
CA PRO A 49 -16.59 6.99 25.54
C PRO A 49 -16.39 6.53 26.98
N SER A 50 -15.57 7.23 27.76
CA SER A 50 -15.43 6.97 29.20
C SER A 50 -16.61 7.55 29.99
N SER A 51 -16.97 6.90 31.11
CA SER A 51 -18.01 7.38 32.02
C SER A 51 -17.82 6.74 33.39
N THR A 52 -18.16 7.41 34.49
CA THR A 52 -18.10 6.76 35.82
C THR A 52 -19.35 5.93 36.12
N LYS A 53 -20.38 5.96 35.24
CA LYS A 53 -21.65 5.26 35.46
C LYS A 53 -21.81 4.04 34.55
N ASN A 54 -22.40 3.00 35.12
CA ASN A 54 -22.74 1.78 34.41
C ASN A 54 -24.14 1.90 33.78
N GLY A 55 -24.42 1.07 32.77
CA GLY A 55 -25.67 1.08 32.04
C GLY A 55 -25.57 1.79 30.69
N CYS A 56 -26.73 2.21 30.20
CA CYS A 56 -26.89 2.84 28.89
C CYS A 56 -27.74 4.12 28.91
N SER A 57 -28.08 4.63 30.10
CA SER A 57 -29.02 5.73 30.28
C SER A 57 -28.38 7.02 30.79
N ASP A 58 -27.06 7.04 31.04
CA ASP A 58 -26.39 8.27 31.46
C ASP A 58 -26.35 9.28 30.31
N ASN A 59 -26.84 10.50 30.54
CA ASN A 59 -27.01 11.50 29.49
C ASN A 59 -25.70 11.85 28.77
N ALA A 60 -24.57 11.92 29.48
CA ALA A 60 -23.28 12.22 28.86
C ALA A 60 -22.81 11.06 27.99
N LEU A 61 -23.02 9.82 28.47
CA LEU A 61 -22.70 8.62 27.71
C LEU A 61 -23.57 8.46 26.46
N VAL A 62 -24.88 8.68 26.58
CA VAL A 62 -25.82 8.66 25.45
C VAL A 62 -25.45 9.73 24.42
N ALA A 63 -25.11 10.95 24.87
CA ALA A 63 -24.67 12.00 23.96
C ALA A 63 -23.35 11.63 23.25
N ALA A 64 -22.40 11.01 23.95
CA ALA A 64 -21.14 10.57 23.37
C ALA A 64 -21.30 9.36 22.43
N MET A 65 -22.35 8.56 22.61
CA MET A 65 -22.73 7.44 21.74
C MET A 65 -23.70 7.83 20.61
N SER A 66 -24.01 9.13 20.45
CA SER A 66 -25.01 9.63 19.47
C SER A 66 -24.67 9.36 18.00
N TRP A 67 -23.47 8.87 17.71
CA TRP A 67 -23.09 8.39 16.38
C TRP A 67 -23.73 7.04 16.03
N PHE A 68 -24.31 6.33 17.01
CA PHE A 68 -25.06 5.10 16.82
C PHE A 68 -26.51 5.27 17.25
N ASP A 69 -27.44 4.81 16.41
CA ASP A 69 -28.87 4.77 16.72
C ASP A 69 -29.49 3.48 16.16
N LEU A 70 -29.80 2.55 17.06
CA LEU A 70 -30.39 1.26 16.73
C LEU A 70 -31.72 1.38 15.97
N THR A 71 -32.46 2.46 16.21
CA THR A 71 -33.79 2.69 15.63
C THR A 71 -33.76 3.49 14.34
N SER A 72 -32.59 4.02 13.96
CA SER A 72 -32.43 4.76 12.72
C SER A 72 -32.76 3.88 11.51
N GLU A 73 -33.38 4.45 10.47
CA GLU A 73 -33.54 3.77 9.18
C GLU A 73 -32.24 3.75 8.37
N ASP A 74 -31.28 4.63 8.71
CA ASP A 74 -29.99 4.76 8.02
C ASP A 74 -29.04 3.62 8.44
N PRO A 75 -28.63 2.74 7.51
CA PRO A 75 -27.68 1.67 7.78
C PRO A 75 -26.34 2.15 8.34
N ALA A 76 -25.90 3.36 7.96
CA ALA A 76 -24.66 3.95 8.46
C ALA A 76 -24.73 4.36 9.94
N LYS A 77 -25.95 4.51 10.49
CA LYS A 77 -26.17 4.85 11.91
C LYS A 77 -26.65 3.67 12.75
N ASN A 78 -27.36 2.72 12.14
CA ASN A 78 -27.92 1.56 12.84
C ASN A 78 -27.09 0.28 12.70
N GLY A 79 -26.05 0.27 11.85
CA GLY A 79 -25.13 -0.86 11.65
C GLY A 79 -25.76 -2.14 11.11
N SER A 80 -26.92 -2.04 10.44
CA SER A 80 -27.67 -3.17 9.90
C SER A 80 -26.93 -3.92 8.79
N LEU A 81 -25.96 -3.27 8.15
CA LEU A 81 -25.10 -3.87 7.14
C LEU A 81 -23.75 -4.20 7.75
N VAL A 82 -23.24 -5.38 7.42
CA VAL A 82 -21.86 -5.78 7.73
C VAL A 82 -20.90 -4.80 7.05
N PHE A 83 -19.88 -4.34 7.77
CA PHE A 83 -18.95 -3.31 7.28
C PHE A 83 -18.02 -3.83 6.16
N ASP A 84 -17.51 -5.04 6.30
CA ASP A 84 -16.66 -5.73 5.30
C ASP A 84 -17.34 -7.04 4.85
N PRO A 85 -18.43 -6.96 4.06
CA PRO A 85 -19.13 -8.15 3.61
C PRO A 85 -18.27 -8.84 2.56
N ASP A 86 -17.83 -10.07 2.83
CA ASP A 86 -17.02 -10.83 1.90
C ASP A 86 -17.53 -12.27 1.76
N PRO A 87 -18.13 -12.65 0.61
CA PRO A 87 -18.65 -13.99 0.39
C PRO A 87 -17.61 -15.11 0.62
N GLN A 88 -16.31 -14.82 0.51
CA GLN A 88 -15.25 -15.80 0.75
C GLN A 88 -15.06 -16.14 2.24
N LEU A 89 -15.50 -15.28 3.17
CA LEU A 89 -15.46 -15.58 4.60
C LEU A 89 -16.60 -16.48 5.06
N GLY A 90 -17.74 -16.46 4.37
CA GLY A 90 -18.90 -17.27 4.74
C GLY A 90 -19.35 -17.03 6.18
N SER A 91 -19.32 -18.06 7.04
CA SER A 91 -19.72 -17.96 8.45
C SER A 91 -18.75 -17.18 9.35
N ASP A 92 -17.59 -16.81 8.82
CA ASP A 92 -16.53 -16.11 9.55
C ASP A 92 -16.49 -14.61 9.20
N ASP A 93 -17.57 -14.08 8.61
CA ASP A 93 -17.79 -12.66 8.36
C ASP A 93 -17.73 -11.81 9.64
N PHE A 94 -17.25 -10.57 9.51
CA PHE A 94 -17.13 -9.66 10.64
C PHE A 94 -18.44 -9.00 11.02
N PHE A 95 -18.71 -9.09 12.32
CA PHE A 95 -19.82 -8.55 13.09
C PHE A 95 -21.21 -8.73 12.46
N ASP A 96 -21.73 -9.96 12.57
CA ASP A 96 -23.14 -10.24 12.34
C ASP A 96 -24.03 -9.26 13.16
N PRO A 97 -24.90 -8.47 12.49
CA PRO A 97 -25.77 -7.50 13.12
C PRO A 97 -26.75 -8.07 14.17
N SER A 98 -26.96 -9.39 14.19
CA SER A 98 -27.84 -10.09 15.12
C SER A 98 -27.14 -10.59 16.39
N LEU A 99 -25.81 -10.56 16.43
CA LEU A 99 -25.01 -11.06 17.55
C LEU A 99 -24.56 -9.92 18.49
N TYR A 100 -24.09 -10.32 19.67
CA TYR A 100 -23.55 -9.42 20.69
C TYR A 100 -22.10 -9.77 21.03
N TYR A 101 -21.29 -8.75 21.32
CA TYR A 101 -19.84 -8.87 21.46
C TYR A 101 -19.39 -8.19 22.74
N ARG A 102 -18.54 -8.87 23.50
CA ARG A 102 -17.89 -8.29 24.68
C ARG A 102 -16.62 -7.58 24.23
N VAL A 103 -16.48 -6.31 24.58
CA VAL A 103 -15.35 -5.47 24.18
C VAL A 103 -14.82 -4.65 25.36
N SER A 104 -13.60 -4.15 25.21
CA SER A 104 -13.05 -3.08 26.06
C SER A 104 -13.48 -1.72 25.51
N SER A 105 -13.26 -0.64 26.26
CA SER A 105 -13.41 0.71 25.73
C SER A 105 -12.49 0.99 24.56
N THR A 106 -11.31 0.36 24.52
CA THR A 106 -10.29 0.63 23.50
C THR A 106 -10.17 -0.45 22.44
N LYS A 107 -10.66 -1.68 22.66
CA LYS A 107 -10.35 -2.82 21.79
C LYS A 107 -11.31 -3.99 21.88
N MET A 108 -11.22 -4.87 20.91
CA MET A 108 -11.86 -6.19 20.95
C MET A 108 -11.27 -7.06 22.07
N LEU A 109 -12.11 -7.83 22.76
CA LEU A 109 -11.68 -8.85 23.71
C LEU A 109 -11.71 -10.21 23.01
N LEU A 110 -10.59 -10.58 22.40
CA LEU A 110 -10.43 -11.86 21.70
C LEU A 110 -9.97 -12.94 22.69
N GLY A 111 -10.68 -14.06 22.80
CA GLY A 111 -10.23 -15.26 23.52
C GLY A 111 -9.77 -15.07 24.99
N SER A 112 -9.12 -16.10 25.55
CA SER A 112 -8.72 -16.17 26.97
C SER A 112 -7.22 -16.00 27.25
N SER A 113 -6.37 -15.85 26.24
CA SER A 113 -4.91 -15.67 26.39
C SER A 113 -4.50 -14.24 26.09
N LEU A 114 -3.76 -13.60 26.99
CA LEU A 114 -3.21 -12.26 26.77
C LEU A 114 -1.72 -12.34 26.39
N PRO A 115 -1.28 -11.60 25.35
CA PRO A 115 -2.10 -10.89 24.36
C PRO A 115 -2.71 -11.86 23.34
N ALA A 116 -3.96 -11.62 22.95
CA ALA A 116 -4.72 -12.54 22.11
C ALA A 116 -4.43 -12.33 20.63
N SER A 117 -4.20 -13.42 19.90
CA SER A 117 -4.09 -13.39 18.44
C SER A 117 -5.43 -13.74 17.81
N LEU A 118 -5.77 -13.02 16.74
CA LEU A 118 -6.87 -13.37 15.84
C LEU A 118 -6.33 -14.21 14.69
N SER A 119 -6.70 -15.49 14.67
CA SER A 119 -6.46 -16.39 13.54
C SER A 119 -7.21 -15.94 12.29
N ASN A 120 -6.81 -16.50 11.15
CA ASN A 120 -7.39 -16.22 9.83
C ASN A 120 -8.82 -16.74 9.65
N ASP A 121 -9.30 -17.59 10.56
CA ASP A 121 -10.70 -18.05 10.63
C ASP A 121 -11.61 -17.07 11.38
N PHE A 122 -11.03 -16.01 11.95
CA PHE A 122 -11.70 -14.96 12.72
C PHE A 122 -12.61 -15.44 13.86
N HIS A 123 -12.47 -16.69 14.30
CA HIS A 123 -13.32 -17.30 15.32
C HIS A 123 -13.22 -16.55 16.66
N GLY A 124 -12.09 -15.89 16.93
CA GLY A 124 -11.90 -15.01 18.08
C GLY A 124 -12.86 -13.81 18.12
N THR A 125 -13.48 -13.45 17.00
CA THR A 125 -14.50 -12.40 16.96
C THR A 125 -15.92 -12.90 17.15
N ARG A 126 -16.19 -14.21 17.24
CA ARG A 126 -17.58 -14.73 17.26
C ARG A 126 -18.41 -14.18 18.43
N GLY A 127 -19.60 -13.68 18.11
CA GLY A 127 -20.52 -13.08 19.06
C GLY A 127 -21.50 -14.09 19.67
N TYR A 128 -22.20 -13.64 20.72
CA TYR A 128 -23.27 -14.37 21.38
C TYR A 128 -24.60 -14.16 20.65
N GLY A 129 -25.32 -15.24 20.37
CA GLY A 129 -26.64 -15.18 19.71
C GLY A 129 -27.77 -14.75 20.64
N VAL A 130 -27.55 -14.82 21.95
CA VAL A 130 -28.54 -14.45 22.97
C VAL A 130 -27.98 -13.34 23.86
N ASN A 131 -28.74 -12.27 24.04
CA ASN A 131 -28.30 -11.12 24.86
C ASN A 131 -27.98 -11.51 26.31
N THR A 132 -28.72 -12.44 26.91
CA THR A 132 -28.46 -12.91 28.28
C THR A 132 -27.11 -13.61 28.41
N GLU A 133 -26.71 -14.39 27.40
CA GLU A 133 -25.40 -15.06 27.36
C GLU A 133 -24.28 -14.04 27.19
N ALA A 134 -24.50 -13.02 26.36
CA ALA A 134 -23.57 -11.91 26.21
C ALA A 134 -23.35 -11.15 27.52
N CYS A 135 -24.42 -10.91 28.29
CA CYS A 135 -24.33 -10.28 29.60
C CYS A 135 -23.68 -11.21 30.65
N ASP A 136 -23.91 -12.52 30.59
CA ASP A 136 -23.26 -13.52 31.45
C ASP A 136 -21.76 -13.66 31.21
N SER A 137 -21.27 -13.25 30.03
CA SER A 137 -19.84 -13.22 29.73
C SER A 137 -19.05 -12.25 30.60
N ILE A 138 -19.70 -11.30 31.28
CA ILE A 138 -19.07 -10.33 32.18
C ILE A 138 -18.76 -11.01 33.51
N ALA A 139 -17.48 -11.08 33.86
CA ALA A 139 -17.05 -11.63 35.15
C ALA A 139 -17.63 -10.84 36.33
N TYR A 140 -18.22 -11.55 37.30
CA TYR A 140 -18.78 -11.00 38.55
C TYR A 140 -19.96 -10.02 38.36
N ILE A 141 -20.67 -10.08 37.23
CA ILE A 141 -21.88 -9.26 37.03
C ILE A 141 -22.98 -9.61 38.05
N THR A 142 -23.65 -8.59 38.60
CA THR A 142 -24.80 -8.81 39.49
C THR A 142 -26.07 -9.13 38.71
N ASN A 143 -27.05 -9.81 39.33
CA ASN A 143 -28.33 -10.08 38.67
C ASN A 143 -29.07 -8.80 38.23
N GLY A 144 -28.93 -7.70 38.99
CA GLY A 144 -29.50 -6.40 38.63
C GLY A 144 -28.85 -5.83 37.37
N ASP A 145 -27.52 -5.86 37.31
CA ASP A 145 -26.75 -5.39 36.16
C ASP A 145 -26.96 -6.27 34.92
N LYS A 146 -27.16 -7.58 35.10
CA LYS A 146 -27.48 -8.51 34.00
C LYS A 146 -28.82 -8.15 33.33
N ASN A 147 -29.84 -7.86 34.12
CA ASN A 147 -31.15 -7.43 33.58
C ASN A 147 -31.03 -6.07 32.89
N ALA A 148 -30.29 -5.12 33.48
CA ALA A 148 -30.03 -3.83 32.86
C ALA A 148 -29.29 -4.00 31.52
N CYS A 149 -28.28 -4.88 31.47
CA CYS A 149 -27.56 -5.22 30.26
C CYS A 149 -28.49 -5.73 29.15
N GLY A 150 -29.33 -6.74 29.42
CA GLY A 150 -30.26 -7.26 28.42
C GLY A 150 -31.24 -6.21 27.86
N ASN A 151 -31.76 -5.34 28.74
CA ASN A 151 -32.64 -4.24 28.35
C ASN A 151 -31.90 -3.18 27.51
N CYS A 152 -30.67 -2.83 27.88
CA CYS A 152 -29.84 -1.89 27.13
C CYS A 152 -29.48 -2.43 25.74
N LEU A 153 -29.12 -3.71 25.63
CA LEU A 153 -28.78 -4.33 24.35
C LEU A 153 -29.96 -4.36 23.38
N THR A 154 -31.18 -4.55 23.87
CA THR A 154 -32.39 -4.56 23.03
C THR A 154 -32.94 -3.15 22.74
N GLY A 155 -32.76 -2.21 23.68
CA GLY A 155 -33.27 -0.85 23.53
C GLY A 155 -32.34 0.09 22.76
N VAL A 156 -31.03 0.03 23.01
CA VAL A 156 -30.04 0.95 22.42
C VAL A 156 -28.84 0.25 21.80
N GLY A 157 -28.75 -1.08 21.87
CA GLY A 157 -27.71 -1.86 21.19
C GLY A 157 -26.36 -1.94 21.88
N TRP A 158 -26.19 -1.35 23.07
CA TRP A 158 -24.94 -1.37 23.84
C TRP A 158 -25.18 -1.25 25.35
N TYR A 159 -24.26 -1.77 26.15
CA TYR A 159 -24.25 -1.70 27.60
C TYR A 159 -22.82 -1.51 28.11
N ARG A 160 -22.63 -0.51 28.98
CA ARG A 160 -21.36 -0.28 29.68
C ARG A 160 -21.40 -0.88 31.08
N HIS A 161 -20.51 -1.81 31.39
CA HIS A 161 -20.37 -2.36 32.74
C HIS A 161 -19.28 -1.67 33.56
N SER A 162 -18.17 -1.28 32.94
CA SER A 162 -17.06 -0.57 33.58
C SER A 162 -16.19 0.12 32.52
N ASP A 163 -15.11 0.79 32.92
CA ASP A 163 -14.24 1.52 31.99
C ASP A 163 -13.52 0.58 31.01
N SER A 164 -13.46 -0.70 31.34
CA SER A 164 -12.76 -1.72 30.56
C SER A 164 -13.68 -2.83 30.05
N VAL A 165 -14.99 -2.77 30.31
CA VAL A 165 -15.93 -3.83 29.92
C VAL A 165 -17.23 -3.25 29.39
N TRP A 166 -17.51 -3.59 28.13
CA TRP A 166 -18.70 -3.28 27.39
C TRP A 166 -19.28 -4.55 26.78
N VAL A 167 -20.58 -4.53 26.53
CA VAL A 167 -21.24 -5.46 25.62
C VAL A 167 -21.95 -4.63 24.57
N VAL A 168 -21.68 -4.89 23.30
CA VAL A 168 -22.21 -4.14 22.17
C VAL A 168 -22.82 -5.10 21.15
N SER A 169 -23.85 -4.68 20.44
CA SER A 169 -24.36 -5.43 19.29
C SER A 169 -23.36 -5.36 18.12
N GLY A 170 -23.40 -6.35 17.23
CA GLY A 170 -22.59 -6.33 15.99
C GLY A 170 -22.84 -5.08 15.16
N ARG A 171 -24.05 -4.55 15.23
CA ARG A 171 -24.45 -3.26 14.67
C ARG A 171 -23.57 -2.09 15.12
N VAL A 172 -23.28 -1.99 16.41
CA VAL A 172 -22.38 -0.92 16.92
C VAL A 172 -21.00 -1.05 16.28
N LEU A 173 -20.50 -2.28 16.17
CA LEU A 173 -19.20 -2.58 15.58
C LEU A 173 -19.19 -2.40 14.05
N ASN A 174 -20.33 -2.52 13.37
CA ASN A 174 -20.43 -2.21 11.94
C ASN A 174 -20.42 -0.70 11.65
N VAL A 175 -20.89 0.14 12.59
CA VAL A 175 -20.80 1.60 12.45
C VAL A 175 -19.39 2.11 12.76
N ARG A 176 -18.74 1.54 13.79
CA ARG A 176 -17.35 1.87 14.16
C ARG A 176 -16.54 0.60 14.41
N PRO A 177 -16.04 -0.05 13.35
CA PRO A 177 -15.27 -1.27 13.48
C PRO A 177 -13.87 -1.00 14.08
N PRO A 178 -13.22 -2.05 14.63
CA PRO A 178 -11.80 -2.01 14.98
C PRO A 178 -10.91 -1.70 13.77
N LYS A 179 -9.68 -1.30 14.04
CA LYS A 179 -8.74 -0.83 13.01
C LYS A 179 -8.47 -1.91 11.95
N PHE A 180 -8.29 -3.16 12.36
CA PHE A 180 -7.98 -4.26 11.44
C PHE A 180 -9.08 -4.53 10.40
N VAL A 181 -10.36 -4.50 10.81
CA VAL A 181 -11.49 -4.68 9.88
C VAL A 181 -11.56 -3.50 8.91
N THR A 182 -11.34 -2.29 9.42
CA THR A 182 -11.33 -1.08 8.58
C THR A 182 -10.20 -1.11 7.56
N ALA A 183 -8.97 -1.39 8.00
CA ALA A 183 -7.80 -1.45 7.14
C ALA A 183 -7.95 -2.54 6.07
N ARG A 184 -8.48 -3.71 6.44
CA ARG A 184 -8.76 -4.80 5.50
C ARG A 184 -9.76 -4.37 4.42
N LYS A 185 -10.93 -3.85 4.82
CA LYS A 185 -11.96 -3.39 3.87
C LYS A 185 -11.44 -2.31 2.94
N VAL A 186 -10.77 -1.31 3.50
CA VAL A 186 -10.26 -0.19 2.73
C VAL A 186 -9.20 -0.65 1.73
N LEU A 187 -8.28 -1.55 2.13
CA LEU A 187 -7.30 -2.11 1.20
C LEU A 187 -7.97 -2.91 0.07
N LYS A 188 -9.02 -3.69 0.34
CA LYS A 188 -9.80 -4.36 -0.71
C LYS A 188 -10.40 -3.36 -1.70
N ASP A 189 -11.01 -2.29 -1.17
CA ASP A 189 -11.62 -1.24 -1.99
C ASP A 189 -10.60 -0.50 -2.85
N VAL A 190 -9.42 -0.22 -2.29
CA VAL A 190 -8.33 0.42 -3.02
C VAL A 190 -7.84 -0.50 -4.14
N VAL A 191 -7.53 -1.77 -3.83
CA VAL A 191 -7.07 -2.77 -4.81
C VAL A 191 -8.02 -2.87 -6.01
N ASP A 192 -9.33 -2.79 -5.78
CA ASP A 192 -10.33 -2.83 -6.85
C ASP A 192 -10.31 -1.59 -7.76
N THR A 193 -9.84 -0.44 -7.26
CA THR A 193 -9.81 0.83 -7.99
C THR A 193 -8.47 1.14 -8.66
N LEU A 194 -7.37 0.58 -8.15
CA LEU A 194 -6.04 0.89 -8.66
C LEU A 194 -5.83 0.30 -10.07
N SER A 195 -5.40 1.14 -11.01
CA SER A 195 -4.98 0.79 -12.37
C SER A 195 -3.50 1.11 -12.58
N ASN A 196 -2.88 0.55 -13.61
CA ASN A 196 -1.49 0.85 -14.02
C ASN A 196 -0.47 0.76 -12.86
N VAL A 197 -0.57 -0.27 -12.03
CA VAL A 197 0.33 -0.52 -10.89
C VAL A 197 0.41 -2.03 -10.63
N ARG A 198 1.62 -2.53 -10.34
CA ARG A 198 1.84 -3.90 -9.86
C ARG A 198 1.74 -3.89 -8.34
N MET A 199 0.96 -4.79 -7.78
CA MET A 199 0.61 -4.79 -6.36
C MET A 199 1.01 -6.09 -5.67
N GLY A 200 1.44 -5.99 -4.43
CA GLY A 200 1.74 -7.12 -3.56
C GLY A 200 1.25 -6.85 -2.15
N LEU A 201 1.02 -7.90 -1.37
CA LEU A 201 0.68 -7.82 0.04
C LEU A 201 1.81 -8.43 0.87
N ALA A 202 2.20 -7.73 1.93
CA ALA A 202 3.07 -8.22 2.98
C ALA A 202 2.44 -7.91 4.35
N THR A 203 2.73 -8.76 5.35
CA THR A 203 2.35 -8.55 6.75
C THR A 203 3.57 -8.76 7.64
N LEU A 204 3.49 -8.40 8.92
CA LEU A 204 4.54 -8.76 9.88
C LEU A 204 4.54 -10.27 10.10
N ASP A 205 5.70 -10.83 10.50
CA ASP A 205 5.83 -12.27 10.72
C ASP A 205 4.80 -12.80 11.73
N LEU A 206 4.33 -14.02 11.45
CA LEU A 206 3.36 -14.73 12.27
C LEU A 206 4.02 -15.61 13.33
N ASP A 207 5.25 -16.08 13.06
CA ASP A 207 5.85 -17.17 13.85
C ASP A 207 6.75 -16.67 14.98
N GLY A 208 7.36 -15.48 14.90
CA GLY A 208 7.86 -14.67 16.03
C GLY A 208 8.75 -15.35 17.07
N ASN A 209 9.31 -16.50 16.73
CA ASN A 209 10.09 -17.36 17.60
C ASN A 209 11.59 -17.31 17.21
N GLY A 210 11.95 -16.48 16.23
CA GLY A 210 13.29 -16.38 15.67
C GLY A 210 14.07 -15.16 16.15
N MET A 211 15.36 -15.14 15.87
CA MET A 211 16.19 -13.95 16.07
C MET A 211 15.85 -12.80 15.11
N TYR A 212 15.15 -13.09 14.01
CA TYR A 212 14.74 -12.18 12.93
C TYR A 212 13.29 -12.47 12.55
N ASP A 213 12.45 -11.43 12.55
CA ASP A 213 11.01 -11.45 12.21
C ASP A 213 10.79 -10.79 10.82
N PRO A 214 11.06 -11.50 9.71
CA PRO A 214 10.87 -10.97 8.36
C PRO A 214 9.41 -10.65 8.06
N ALA A 215 9.16 -9.78 7.07
CA ALA A 215 7.83 -9.62 6.54
C ALA A 215 7.37 -10.92 5.85
N TYR A 216 6.14 -11.33 6.13
CA TYR A 216 5.47 -12.39 5.39
C TYR A 216 4.93 -11.82 4.07
N VAL A 217 5.63 -12.07 2.96
CA VAL A 217 5.19 -11.69 1.61
C VAL A 217 4.26 -12.77 1.07
N TRP A 218 3.06 -12.36 0.66
CA TRP A 218 2.00 -13.31 0.29
C TRP A 218 2.22 -13.91 -1.10
N THR A 219 1.93 -15.22 -1.22
CA THR A 219 1.79 -15.88 -2.52
C THR A 219 0.36 -15.69 -3.02
N ASN A 220 0.21 -15.35 -4.30
CA ASN A 220 -1.08 -15.11 -4.93
C ASN A 220 -1.75 -16.45 -5.28
N PRO A 221 -2.94 -16.75 -4.72
CA PRO A 221 -3.46 -18.12 -4.70
C PRO A 221 -3.88 -18.67 -6.07
N THR A 222 -4.44 -17.84 -6.96
CA THR A 222 -4.88 -18.28 -8.29
C THR A 222 -3.72 -18.35 -9.26
N SER A 223 -2.87 -17.32 -9.26
CA SER A 223 -1.72 -17.24 -10.17
C SER A 223 -0.53 -18.10 -9.72
N GLY A 224 -0.44 -18.46 -8.43
CA GLY A 224 0.73 -19.13 -7.83
C GLY A 224 1.95 -18.21 -7.68
N VAL A 225 1.83 -16.94 -8.09
CA VAL A 225 2.94 -15.99 -8.15
C VAL A 225 3.27 -15.47 -6.77
N PHE A 226 4.55 -15.51 -6.39
CA PHE A 226 5.04 -14.96 -5.13
C PHE A 226 5.22 -13.43 -5.21
N GLY A 227 4.58 -12.68 -4.30
CA GLY A 227 4.73 -11.23 -4.17
C GLY A 227 3.94 -10.42 -5.20
N LEU A 228 4.62 -9.59 -5.99
CA LEU A 228 4.01 -8.60 -6.89
C LEU A 228 3.28 -9.23 -8.08
N VAL A 229 2.03 -8.84 -8.29
CA VAL A 229 1.21 -9.19 -9.44
C VAL A 229 0.59 -7.94 -10.08
N PRO A 230 0.36 -7.90 -11.40
CA PRO A 230 0.71 -8.93 -12.38
C PRO A 230 2.22 -9.12 -12.57
N THR A 231 2.63 -10.22 -13.21
CA THR A 231 4.06 -10.47 -13.53
C THR A 231 4.61 -9.45 -14.53
N CYS A 232 5.93 -9.37 -14.70
CA CYS A 232 6.55 -8.45 -15.67
C CYS A 232 5.95 -8.58 -17.08
N ALA A 233 5.78 -9.82 -17.56
CA ALA A 233 5.27 -10.10 -18.91
C ALA A 233 3.78 -9.75 -19.08
N GLN A 234 3.03 -9.68 -17.98
CA GLN A 234 1.63 -9.28 -17.95
C GLN A 234 1.45 -7.78 -17.70
N SER A 235 2.54 -7.06 -17.46
CA SER A 235 2.51 -5.65 -17.05
C SER A 235 3.15 -4.72 -18.07
N PHE A 236 3.83 -5.27 -19.09
CA PHE A 236 4.58 -4.49 -20.06
C PHE A 236 4.67 -5.22 -21.42
N PRO A 237 4.54 -4.53 -22.58
CA PRO A 237 4.37 -3.08 -22.74
C PRO A 237 3.03 -2.54 -22.24
N ASP A 238 1.98 -3.36 -22.34
CA ASP A 238 0.64 -3.03 -21.85
C ASP A 238 0.29 -3.89 -20.63
N LEU A 239 -0.50 -3.31 -19.71
CA LEU A 239 -1.02 -4.03 -18.56
C LEU A 239 -2.19 -4.93 -19.02
N ASP A 240 -2.03 -6.25 -18.85
CA ASP A 240 -3.08 -7.23 -19.11
C ASP A 240 -4.23 -7.06 -18.11
N ASN A 241 -5.39 -6.68 -18.62
CA ASN A 241 -6.59 -6.43 -17.82
C ASN A 241 -7.12 -7.70 -17.12
N ASP A 242 -6.99 -8.88 -17.74
CA ASP A 242 -7.44 -10.14 -17.15
C ASP A 242 -6.46 -10.59 -16.06
N ALA A 243 -5.15 -10.40 -16.29
CA ALA A 243 -4.14 -10.61 -15.26
C ALA A 243 -4.32 -9.65 -14.08
N MET A 244 -4.68 -8.39 -14.35
CA MET A 244 -4.99 -7.40 -13.31
C MET A 244 -6.27 -7.78 -12.54
N ALA A 245 -7.32 -8.24 -13.23
CA ALA A 245 -8.53 -8.73 -12.55
C ALA A 245 -8.21 -9.93 -11.62
N THR A 246 -7.37 -10.86 -12.08
CA THR A 246 -6.89 -12.00 -11.29
C THR A 246 -6.07 -11.53 -10.08
N ALA A 247 -5.14 -10.60 -10.29
CA ALA A 247 -4.31 -10.03 -9.23
C ALA A 247 -5.16 -9.34 -8.14
N ARG A 248 -6.22 -8.61 -8.51
CA ARG A 248 -7.17 -8.02 -7.54
C ARG A 248 -7.87 -9.09 -6.71
N ALA A 249 -8.36 -10.16 -7.34
CA ALA A 249 -9.01 -11.26 -6.64
C ALA A 249 -8.06 -12.00 -5.69
N ASP A 250 -6.81 -12.23 -6.12
CA ASP A 250 -5.75 -12.86 -5.34
C ASP A 250 -5.39 -12.03 -4.10
N LEU A 251 -5.20 -10.72 -4.27
CA LEU A 251 -4.91 -9.81 -3.16
C LEU A 251 -6.05 -9.74 -2.14
N LYS A 252 -7.31 -9.70 -2.59
CA LYS A 252 -8.48 -9.75 -1.68
C LYS A 252 -8.54 -11.08 -0.91
N THR A 253 -8.23 -12.19 -1.58
CA THR A 253 -8.16 -13.51 -0.95
C THR A 253 -7.03 -13.58 0.10
N ASN A 254 -5.89 -12.94 -0.16
CA ASN A 254 -4.79 -12.85 0.79
C ASN A 254 -5.13 -11.94 1.98
N LEU A 255 -5.79 -10.80 1.75
CA LEU A 255 -6.31 -9.93 2.81
C LEU A 255 -7.26 -10.69 3.75
N ASN A 256 -8.08 -11.60 3.22
CA ASN A 256 -8.97 -12.45 4.02
C ASN A 256 -8.22 -13.44 4.93
N LYS A 257 -6.94 -13.70 4.69
CA LYS A 257 -6.13 -14.66 5.46
C LYS A 257 -5.19 -13.98 6.46
N VAL A 258 -5.16 -12.65 6.52
CA VAL A 258 -4.29 -11.91 7.43
C VAL A 258 -4.68 -12.21 8.88
N GLN A 259 -3.72 -12.72 9.64
CA GLN A 259 -3.84 -12.96 11.08
C GLN A 259 -3.36 -11.73 11.84
N PHE A 260 -4.05 -11.35 12.91
CA PHE A 260 -3.68 -10.20 13.76
C PHE A 260 -3.14 -10.70 15.08
N THR A 261 -1.83 -10.57 15.28
CA THR A 261 -1.13 -11.18 16.41
C THR A 261 -1.24 -10.31 17.66
N GLY A 262 -1.38 -10.95 18.82
CA GLY A 262 -1.32 -10.25 20.10
C GLY A 262 0.08 -9.75 20.46
N SER A 263 1.10 -10.38 19.90
CA SER A 263 2.49 -9.98 20.09
C SER A 263 2.90 -8.93 19.04
N GLU A 264 3.61 -7.92 19.50
CA GLU A 264 4.15 -6.87 18.62
C GLU A 264 5.35 -7.39 17.81
N ARG A 265 5.52 -6.88 16.59
CA ARG A 265 6.46 -7.37 15.58
C ARG A 265 6.99 -6.22 14.77
N SER A 266 8.26 -6.26 14.40
CA SER A 266 8.94 -5.00 14.18
C SER A 266 9.09 -4.58 12.72
N PHE A 267 8.77 -3.31 12.43
CA PHE A 267 8.78 -2.78 11.06
C PHE A 267 10.18 -2.68 10.46
N GLY A 268 11.24 -2.54 11.25
CA GLY A 268 12.61 -2.47 10.71
C GLY A 268 12.99 -3.77 10.01
N GLU A 269 12.80 -4.91 10.68
CA GLU A 269 13.04 -6.26 10.17
C GLU A 269 12.11 -6.61 9.00
N ALA A 270 10.83 -6.27 9.13
CA ALA A 270 9.85 -6.45 8.07
C ALA A 270 10.20 -5.63 6.81
N LEU A 271 10.57 -4.36 6.98
CA LEU A 271 10.96 -3.49 5.87
C LEU A 271 12.30 -3.94 5.26
N ASN A 272 13.25 -4.41 6.07
CA ASN A 272 14.48 -5.03 5.59
C ASN A 272 14.20 -6.29 4.75
N ALA A 273 13.23 -7.11 5.17
CA ALA A 273 12.78 -8.29 4.44
C ALA A 273 12.21 -7.90 3.07
N VAL A 274 11.29 -6.94 3.04
CA VAL A 274 10.73 -6.43 1.78
C VAL A 274 11.82 -5.78 0.90
N GLY A 275 12.80 -5.13 1.51
CA GLY A 275 13.97 -4.58 0.81
C GLY A 275 14.76 -5.62 0.04
N GLY A 276 15.06 -6.77 0.67
CA GLY A 276 15.74 -7.86 -0.03
C GLY A 276 14.86 -8.61 -1.04
N TYR A 277 13.52 -8.55 -0.92
CA TYR A 277 12.62 -8.97 -2.00
C TYR A 277 12.78 -8.08 -3.24
N TYR A 278 12.99 -6.77 -3.06
CA TYR A 278 13.24 -5.86 -4.19
C TYR A 278 14.66 -5.94 -4.77
N ALA A 279 15.59 -6.50 -4.00
CA ALA A 279 17.00 -6.56 -4.35
C ALA A 279 17.36 -7.74 -5.23
N ASN A 280 18.44 -7.59 -5.99
CA ASN A 280 19.13 -8.75 -6.55
C ASN A 280 19.71 -9.59 -5.39
N GLN A 281 19.37 -10.88 -5.37
CA GLN A 281 19.71 -11.77 -4.25
C GLN A 281 21.22 -11.90 -4.00
N THR A 282 22.01 -11.93 -5.08
CA THR A 282 23.47 -11.96 -5.01
C THR A 282 24.02 -10.67 -4.40
N VAL A 283 23.50 -9.52 -4.83
CA VAL A 283 23.87 -8.21 -4.29
C VAL A 283 23.54 -8.12 -2.80
N TRP A 284 22.31 -8.46 -2.42
CA TRP A 284 21.85 -8.39 -1.05
C TRP A 284 22.65 -9.31 -0.12
N THR A 285 22.89 -10.55 -0.55
CA THR A 285 23.67 -11.52 0.23
C THR A 285 25.14 -11.11 0.35
N ASN A 286 25.71 -10.48 -0.68
CA ASN A 286 27.06 -9.93 -0.61
C ASN A 286 27.19 -8.76 0.38
N TRP A 287 26.15 -7.92 0.48
CA TRP A 287 26.15 -6.81 1.44
C TRP A 287 25.95 -7.28 2.87
N PHE A 288 25.03 -8.22 3.08
CA PHE A 288 24.59 -8.66 4.39
C PHE A 288 24.89 -10.16 4.59
N THR A 289 26.17 -10.55 4.58
CA THR A 289 26.56 -11.92 4.93
C THR A 289 26.13 -12.26 6.36
N SER A 290 25.74 -13.50 6.65
CA SER A 290 25.37 -13.98 7.98
C SER A 290 26.39 -13.53 9.04
N ILE A 291 26.03 -12.53 9.85
CA ILE A 291 26.84 -12.15 11.02
C ILE A 291 26.66 -13.28 12.03
N SER A 292 27.74 -13.97 12.38
CA SER A 292 27.74 -14.94 13.48
C SER A 292 27.13 -14.28 14.72
N ALA A 293 26.13 -14.92 15.32
CA ALA A 293 25.41 -14.42 16.49
C ALA A 293 26.41 -13.85 17.54
N PRO A 294 26.15 -12.65 18.10
CA PRO A 294 27.07 -12.00 19.01
C PRO A 294 27.31 -12.87 20.28
N PRO A 295 28.52 -12.85 20.88
CA PRO A 295 28.93 -13.76 21.96
C PRO A 295 28.10 -13.76 23.26
N ASN A 296 27.14 -12.84 23.41
CA ASN A 296 26.35 -12.64 24.64
C ASN A 296 24.86 -12.94 24.46
N TYR A 297 24.47 -13.63 23.40
CA TYR A 297 23.06 -14.02 23.18
C TYR A 297 22.80 -15.45 23.67
N PRO A 298 21.70 -15.74 24.38
CA PRO A 298 21.42 -17.07 24.89
C PRO A 298 21.23 -18.04 23.72
N ASP A 299 22.19 -18.96 23.61
CA ASP A 299 22.24 -20.15 22.76
C ASP A 299 22.52 -19.97 21.25
N SER A 300 23.75 -19.54 20.95
CA SER A 300 24.38 -19.69 19.63
C SER A 300 24.73 -21.14 19.25
N SER A 301 24.36 -22.15 20.06
CA SER A 301 24.72 -23.55 19.86
C SER A 301 23.56 -24.46 19.45
N ALA A 302 22.30 -24.05 19.65
CA ALA A 302 21.12 -24.81 19.24
C ALA A 302 20.70 -24.56 17.78
N TRP A 303 21.10 -23.43 17.17
CA TRP A 303 20.56 -22.98 15.87
C TRP A 303 21.62 -22.53 14.86
N GLY A 304 22.85 -23.05 14.99
CA GLY A 304 23.93 -23.04 13.99
C GLY A 304 24.06 -21.81 13.07
N ASN A 305 24.91 -20.85 13.42
CA ASN A 305 25.66 -19.91 12.54
C ASN A 305 24.99 -19.16 11.36
N THR A 306 23.69 -19.33 11.06
CA THR A 306 23.05 -18.80 9.84
C THR A 306 21.65 -18.27 10.14
N GLU A 307 21.55 -17.07 10.72
CA GLU A 307 20.23 -16.55 11.15
C GLU A 307 19.83 -15.18 10.59
N TRP A 308 20.75 -14.42 9.97
CA TRP A 308 20.38 -13.17 9.29
C TRP A 308 19.80 -13.41 7.89
N ILE A 309 20.21 -14.51 7.26
CA ILE A 309 19.79 -14.95 5.93
C ILE A 309 19.80 -16.48 5.98
N THR A 310 18.64 -17.11 6.03
CA THR A 310 18.54 -18.55 5.78
C THR A 310 18.94 -18.79 4.31
N PRO A 311 19.92 -19.69 4.03
CA PRO A 311 20.28 -20.03 2.66
C PRO A 311 19.05 -20.53 1.90
N SER A 312 18.94 -20.13 0.63
CA SER A 312 17.88 -20.56 -0.28
C SER A 312 17.69 -22.07 -0.23
N GLY A 313 16.51 -22.53 0.20
CA GLY A 313 16.14 -23.94 0.03
C GLY A 313 15.30 -24.59 1.13
N THR A 314 14.97 -23.91 2.25
CA THR A 314 14.16 -24.56 3.28
C THR A 314 13.16 -23.61 3.93
N VAL A 315 11.92 -24.10 3.95
CA VAL A 315 10.72 -23.71 4.73
C VAL A 315 9.92 -22.48 4.26
N ASP A 316 8.64 -22.75 3.95
CA ASP A 316 7.55 -21.80 4.10
C ASP A 316 7.65 -21.11 5.47
N GLY A 317 7.78 -19.78 5.48
CA GLY A 317 7.48 -18.95 6.65
C GLY A 317 8.65 -18.43 7.48
N VAL A 318 9.89 -18.94 7.37
CA VAL A 318 10.99 -18.46 8.22
C VAL A 318 12.26 -18.22 7.40
N GLY A 319 12.42 -16.99 6.89
CA GLY A 319 13.58 -16.58 6.09
C GLY A 319 13.36 -15.29 5.29
N GLN A 320 14.45 -14.69 4.79
CA GLN A 320 14.39 -13.53 3.88
C GLN A 320 13.48 -13.84 2.66
N PRO A 321 12.44 -13.05 2.39
CA PRO A 321 11.58 -13.28 1.23
C PRO A 321 12.33 -12.90 -0.04
N TRP A 322 12.67 -13.91 -0.85
CA TRP A 322 13.39 -13.74 -2.10
C TRP A 322 12.45 -13.73 -3.31
N GLU A 323 12.80 -12.97 -4.34
CA GLU A 323 12.18 -13.14 -5.67
C GLU A 323 12.25 -14.61 -6.10
N ARG A 324 11.20 -15.11 -6.74
CA ARG A 324 11.21 -16.45 -7.34
C ARG A 324 11.47 -16.32 -8.84
N SER A 325 12.07 -17.34 -9.44
CA SER A 325 12.59 -17.27 -10.82
C SER A 325 11.54 -16.95 -11.89
N ASP A 326 10.27 -17.11 -11.56
CA ASP A 326 9.10 -16.84 -12.38
C ASP A 326 8.53 -15.41 -12.23
N ASN A 327 8.94 -14.64 -11.22
CA ASN A 327 8.43 -13.29 -10.98
C ASN A 327 9.49 -12.35 -10.37
N LYS A 328 9.85 -11.29 -11.12
CA LYS A 328 10.75 -10.23 -10.65
C LYS A 328 9.97 -9.10 -9.99
N SER A 329 10.54 -8.53 -8.94
CA SER A 329 10.03 -7.31 -8.31
C SER A 329 10.27 -6.08 -9.18
N VAL A 330 11.42 -6.03 -9.87
CA VAL A 330 11.79 -4.97 -10.83
C VAL A 330 11.86 -5.54 -12.24
N CYS A 331 11.09 -4.96 -13.15
CA CYS A 331 10.87 -5.45 -14.50
C CYS A 331 11.52 -4.58 -15.60
N TRP A 332 11.82 -3.31 -15.31
CA TRP A 332 12.46 -2.38 -16.25
C TRP A 332 13.32 -1.36 -15.51
N ALA A 333 14.22 -0.71 -16.27
CA ALA A 333 15.05 0.35 -15.75
C ALA A 333 14.20 1.56 -15.31
N CYS A 334 14.59 2.19 -14.22
CA CYS A 334 13.89 3.33 -13.62
C CYS A 334 12.45 3.01 -13.16
N GLN A 335 12.14 1.74 -12.86
CA GLN A 335 10.86 1.39 -12.24
C GLN A 335 10.72 2.07 -10.88
N THR A 336 9.66 2.85 -10.70
CA THR A 336 9.31 3.39 -9.40
C THR A 336 8.75 2.27 -8.52
N SER A 337 9.46 1.97 -7.44
CA SER A 337 9.09 0.91 -6.49
C SER A 337 8.81 1.52 -5.12
N ALA A 338 7.78 1.03 -4.42
CA ALA A 338 7.46 1.51 -3.08
C ALA A 338 6.93 0.42 -2.15
N VAL A 339 7.06 0.70 -0.85
CA VAL A 339 6.34 0.04 0.23
C VAL A 339 5.38 1.06 0.84
N ILE A 340 4.10 0.72 0.92
CA ILE A 340 3.11 1.51 1.66
C ILE A 340 2.80 0.76 2.95
N ILE A 341 3.25 1.32 4.07
CA ILE A 341 3.03 0.76 5.40
C ILE A 341 1.71 1.32 5.95
N VAL A 342 0.77 0.44 6.29
CA VAL A 342 -0.49 0.82 6.96
C VAL A 342 -0.43 0.27 8.37
N SER A 343 -0.35 1.14 9.37
CA SER A 343 -0.24 0.72 10.78
C SER A 343 -0.76 1.79 11.73
N ASP A 344 -0.97 1.41 12.98
CA ASP A 344 -1.48 2.26 14.02
C ASP A 344 -0.42 2.70 15.06
N GLY A 345 0.86 2.52 14.74
CA GLY A 345 1.96 3.01 15.58
C GLY A 345 3.30 2.39 15.23
N THR A 346 4.22 2.43 16.21
CA THR A 346 5.49 1.71 16.16
C THR A 346 5.37 0.39 16.90
N PRO A 347 5.44 -0.75 16.21
CA PRO A 347 5.67 -2.00 16.86
C PRO A 347 7.04 -2.01 17.54
N TYR A 348 7.13 -2.70 18.68
CA TYR A 348 8.39 -2.96 19.36
C TYR A 348 8.98 -4.33 18.96
N GLY A 349 10.27 -4.53 19.27
CA GLY A 349 10.91 -5.84 19.17
C GLY A 349 11.91 -6.01 18.02
N ASP A 350 12.27 -4.95 17.30
CA ASP A 350 13.36 -4.99 16.32
C ASP A 350 14.68 -5.22 17.06
N ASN A 351 15.31 -6.34 16.75
CA ASN A 351 16.42 -6.90 17.48
C ASN A 351 17.58 -7.26 16.54
N SER A 352 17.32 -7.41 15.23
CA SER A 352 18.25 -7.96 14.25
C SER A 352 18.13 -7.31 12.86
N VAL A 353 18.49 -6.02 12.75
CA VAL A 353 18.71 -5.37 11.43
C VAL A 353 20.19 -4.97 11.25
N PRO A 354 20.86 -5.23 10.10
CA PRO A 354 22.28 -4.95 9.89
C PRO A 354 22.56 -3.46 9.59
N VAL A 355 22.09 -2.57 10.46
CA VAL A 355 22.06 -1.12 10.23
C VAL A 355 23.44 -0.50 10.18
N SER A 356 24.41 -0.96 10.99
CA SER A 356 25.80 -0.50 10.88
C SER A 356 26.34 -0.65 9.46
N LYS A 357 26.04 -1.78 8.81
CA LYS A 357 26.49 -2.05 7.45
C LYS A 357 25.77 -1.15 6.44
N MET A 358 24.45 -1.02 6.57
CA MET A 358 23.62 -0.12 5.75
C MET A 358 24.14 1.32 5.81
N LEU A 359 24.27 1.87 7.01
CA LEU A 359 24.71 3.25 7.19
C LEU A 359 26.16 3.47 6.76
N LYS A 360 27.04 2.50 7.00
CA LYS A 360 28.41 2.59 6.48
C LYS A 360 28.44 2.69 4.95
N MET A 361 27.63 1.90 4.26
CA MET A 361 27.52 1.99 2.80
C MET A 361 27.03 3.37 2.34
N MET A 362 26.01 3.91 3.01
CA MET A 362 25.48 5.25 2.69
C MET A 362 26.52 6.35 2.95
N ILE A 363 27.29 6.27 4.04
CA ILE A 363 28.38 7.20 4.34
C ILE A 363 29.49 7.11 3.30
N ASP A 364 29.89 5.90 2.92
CA ASP A 364 30.94 5.67 1.91
C ASP A 364 30.50 6.21 0.53
N GLN A 365 29.20 6.22 0.25
CA GLN A 365 28.60 6.84 -0.95
C GLN A 365 28.44 8.37 -0.85
N GLY A 366 28.76 8.97 0.29
CA GLY A 366 28.64 10.42 0.52
C GLY A 366 27.19 10.89 0.65
N GLU A 367 26.28 10.02 1.06
CA GLU A 367 24.86 10.34 1.23
C GLU A 367 24.65 11.38 2.34
N LYS A 368 23.56 12.13 2.19
CA LYS A 368 23.19 13.25 3.05
C LYS A 368 21.76 13.11 3.54
N HIS A 369 21.49 13.69 4.71
CA HIS A 369 20.14 13.92 5.17
C HIS A 369 19.38 14.85 4.19
N PRO A 370 18.04 14.84 4.17
CA PRO A 370 17.24 15.75 3.33
C PRO A 370 17.61 17.23 3.49
N GLY A 371 18.08 17.66 4.67
CA GLY A 371 18.58 19.02 4.92
C GLY A 371 19.98 19.33 4.36
N GLY A 372 20.63 18.37 3.69
CA GLY A 372 21.95 18.53 3.07
C GLY A 372 23.15 18.29 4.02
N THR A 373 22.91 18.00 5.29
CA THR A 373 23.96 17.62 6.23
C THR A 373 24.50 16.21 5.91
N PRO A 374 25.82 15.97 5.98
CA PRO A 374 26.39 14.64 5.78
C PRO A 374 25.83 13.62 6.77
N LEU A 375 25.58 12.40 6.31
CA LEU A 375 25.25 11.29 7.19
C LEU A 375 26.47 10.94 8.05
N THR A 376 26.26 10.72 9.34
CA THR A 376 27.32 10.29 10.28
C THR A 376 26.84 9.12 11.09
N PHE A 377 27.69 8.11 11.32
CA PHE A 377 27.35 6.97 12.16
C PHE A 377 28.59 6.43 12.89
N ASN A 378 28.49 6.22 14.20
CA ASN A 378 29.50 5.64 15.07
C ASN A 378 28.83 4.71 16.11
N PRO A 379 28.80 3.38 15.88
CA PRO A 379 28.09 2.43 16.76
C PRO A 379 28.71 2.32 18.16
N ASN A 380 29.92 2.85 18.38
CA ASN A 380 30.58 2.84 19.70
C ASN A 380 30.29 4.11 20.52
N SER A 381 29.51 5.05 19.99
CA SER A 381 29.13 6.29 20.66
C SER A 381 27.83 6.11 21.45
N SER A 382 27.67 6.85 22.56
CA SER A 382 26.38 7.00 23.24
C SER A 382 25.35 7.79 22.43
N THR A 383 25.81 8.46 21.37
CA THR A 383 25.01 9.13 20.35
C THR A 383 25.54 8.64 19.00
N PRO A 384 25.09 7.48 18.52
CA PRO A 384 25.69 6.85 17.35
C PRO A 384 25.47 7.64 16.07
N GLY A 385 24.54 8.59 16.04
CA GLY A 385 24.16 9.27 14.80
C GLY A 385 23.16 8.42 14.04
N GLY A 386 23.31 8.31 12.74
CA GLY A 386 22.36 7.67 11.85
C GLY A 386 21.21 8.61 11.46
N VAL A 387 20.10 8.02 11.05
CA VAL A 387 18.90 8.69 10.57
C VAL A 387 17.91 8.76 11.71
N ASN A 388 17.54 9.98 12.08
CA ASN A 388 16.49 10.24 13.06
C ASN A 388 15.91 11.63 12.79
N TYR A 389 14.63 11.68 12.43
CA TYR A 389 13.92 12.91 12.13
C TYR A 389 12.74 13.17 13.08
N CYS A 390 12.62 12.41 14.17
CA CYS A 390 11.51 12.59 15.10
C CYS A 390 11.42 14.03 15.63
N ASP A 391 12.56 14.71 15.82
CA ASP A 391 12.62 16.10 16.27
C ASP A 391 12.09 17.15 15.28
N HIS A 392 11.74 16.74 14.06
CA HIS A 392 11.19 17.62 13.03
C HIS A 392 9.67 17.82 13.13
N PHE A 393 8.97 17.03 13.92
CA PHE A 393 7.50 16.98 13.92
C PHE A 393 6.91 17.62 15.18
N GLU A 394 5.89 18.47 15.05
CA GLU A 394 5.14 19.01 16.19
C GLU A 394 3.93 18.12 16.52
N PRO A 395 3.55 17.99 17.81
CA PRO A 395 4.17 18.61 19.01
C PRO A 395 5.41 17.84 19.54
N GLU A 396 5.85 16.83 18.82
CA GLU A 396 6.74 15.76 19.24
C GLU A 396 8.20 16.05 18.87
N ARG A 397 8.75 17.16 19.39
CA ARG A 397 10.14 17.55 19.13
C ARG A 397 11.14 16.84 20.05
N SER A 398 11.40 15.56 19.81
CA SER A 398 12.59 14.91 20.36
C SER A 398 13.02 13.70 19.54
N LYS A 399 14.32 13.58 19.28
CA LYS A 399 14.92 12.39 18.66
C LYS A 399 14.63 11.11 19.43
N THR A 400 14.52 11.21 20.76
CA THR A 400 14.24 10.06 21.63
C THR A 400 12.87 9.45 21.41
N GLN A 401 11.97 10.10 20.66
CA GLN A 401 10.66 9.53 20.32
C GLN A 401 10.75 8.49 19.19
N CYS A 402 11.87 8.45 18.48
CA CYS A 402 12.22 7.40 17.54
C CYS A 402 13.08 6.30 18.22
N ASP A 403 13.46 6.46 19.49
CA ASP A 403 14.28 5.46 20.17
C ASP A 403 13.38 4.31 20.63
N THR A 404 13.62 3.10 20.12
CA THR A 404 12.95 1.88 20.59
C THR A 404 13.40 1.55 22.02
N GLY A 405 12.45 1.12 22.85
CA GLY A 405 12.72 0.71 24.23
C GLY A 405 13.55 -0.59 24.34
N SER A 406 13.48 -1.45 23.32
CA SER A 406 14.37 -2.59 23.13
C SER A 406 15.70 -2.10 22.56
N ASN A 407 16.81 -2.41 23.23
CA ASN A 407 18.14 -2.22 22.65
C ASN A 407 18.29 -3.28 21.54
N PRO A 408 18.60 -2.90 20.29
CA PRO A 408 18.93 -3.90 19.28
C PRO A 408 20.11 -4.74 19.75
N LEU A 409 20.17 -5.96 19.29
CA LEU A 409 21.11 -6.95 19.80
C LEU A 409 22.32 -7.02 18.85
N GLY A 410 23.50 -7.22 19.43
CA GLY A 410 24.75 -7.27 18.67
C GLY A 410 25.53 -5.94 18.60
N PRO A 411 26.40 -5.77 17.59
CA PRO A 411 27.36 -4.65 17.54
C PRO A 411 26.70 -3.26 17.45
N ASP A 412 25.39 -3.22 17.20
CA ASP A 412 24.62 -2.00 16.94
C ASP A 412 23.75 -1.58 18.14
N SER A 413 23.98 -2.19 19.31
CA SER A 413 23.16 -2.02 20.53
C SER A 413 23.00 -0.61 21.07
N THR A 414 23.77 0.36 20.56
CA THR A 414 23.65 1.78 20.90
C THR A 414 22.72 2.55 19.97
N ASN A 415 22.40 2.02 18.78
CA ASN A 415 21.51 2.65 17.80
C ASN A 415 20.06 2.24 18.07
N ARG A 416 19.23 3.13 18.60
CA ARG A 416 17.85 2.81 19.00
C ARG A 416 16.81 3.16 17.94
N ASN A 417 17.23 3.64 16.78
CA ASN A 417 16.37 4.25 15.76
C ASN A 417 16.74 3.70 14.37
N PHE A 418 16.52 2.40 14.15
CA PHE A 418 16.94 1.73 12.91
C PHE A 418 15.83 1.64 11.85
N MET A 419 14.55 1.85 12.18
CA MET A 419 13.46 1.69 11.20
C MET A 419 13.57 2.73 10.06
N ASP A 420 13.88 3.97 10.42
CA ASP A 420 14.18 5.06 9.52
C ASP A 420 15.56 4.93 8.87
N ASP A 421 16.55 4.30 9.52
CA ASP A 421 17.81 3.91 8.87
C ASP A 421 17.58 2.92 7.72
N VAL A 422 16.73 1.90 7.91
CA VAL A 422 16.34 0.94 6.86
C VAL A 422 15.64 1.66 5.72
N ALA A 423 14.63 2.49 6.03
CA ALA A 423 13.91 3.25 5.02
C ALA A 423 14.87 4.16 4.22
N PHE A 424 15.78 4.84 4.90
CA PHE A 424 16.82 5.66 4.27
C PHE A 424 17.69 4.85 3.32
N PHE A 425 18.18 3.70 3.78
CA PHE A 425 18.97 2.78 2.97
C PHE A 425 18.21 2.33 1.73
N LEU A 426 16.97 1.85 1.86
CA LEU A 426 16.19 1.35 0.72
C LEU A 426 15.91 2.43 -0.34
N SER A 427 15.74 3.68 0.07
CA SER A 427 15.53 4.80 -0.86
C SER A 427 16.80 5.23 -1.61
N ARG A 428 17.98 4.84 -1.11
CA ARG A 428 19.30 5.31 -1.57
C ARG A 428 20.30 4.21 -1.96
N ALA A 429 20.02 2.95 -1.70
CA ALA A 429 20.81 1.87 -2.26
C ALA A 429 20.32 1.59 -3.69
N ASP A 430 21.25 1.21 -4.57
CA ASP A 430 20.88 0.55 -5.82
C ASP A 430 20.69 -0.94 -5.55
N LEU A 431 19.47 -1.34 -5.21
CA LEU A 431 19.14 -2.70 -4.78
C LEU A 431 19.40 -3.75 -5.87
N ARG A 432 19.59 -3.32 -7.12
CA ARG A 432 19.91 -4.18 -8.25
C ARG A 432 21.21 -3.74 -8.95
N ALA A 433 22.18 -3.26 -8.16
CA ALA A 433 23.53 -3.02 -8.66
C ALA A 433 24.04 -4.26 -9.41
N GLU A 434 24.77 -4.08 -10.52
CA GLU A 434 25.29 -5.19 -11.35
C GLU A 434 24.18 -6.07 -12.00
N SER A 435 22.94 -5.56 -12.11
CA SER A 435 21.86 -6.22 -12.87
C SER A 435 21.74 -5.73 -14.31
N GLU A 436 20.78 -6.27 -15.04
CA GLU A 436 20.45 -5.88 -16.41
C GLU A 436 19.84 -4.46 -16.56
N TYR A 437 19.56 -3.77 -15.45
CA TYR A 437 18.91 -2.47 -15.46
C TYR A 437 19.90 -1.33 -15.23
N GLU A 438 19.88 -0.33 -16.12
CA GLU A 438 20.65 0.89 -15.93
C GLU A 438 20.02 1.78 -14.85
N GLY A 439 20.88 2.49 -14.12
CA GLY A 439 20.47 3.43 -13.07
C GLY A 439 20.06 2.75 -11.76
N LYS A 440 19.83 3.60 -10.76
CA LYS A 440 19.59 3.20 -9.38
C LYS A 440 18.18 2.65 -9.19
N GLN A 441 18.06 1.37 -8.80
CA GLN A 441 16.78 0.76 -8.43
C GLN A 441 16.60 0.87 -6.92
N SER A 442 15.86 1.87 -6.47
CA SER A 442 15.57 2.11 -5.06
C SER A 442 14.08 1.97 -4.75
N VAL A 443 13.76 1.83 -3.46
CA VAL A 443 12.39 1.64 -2.97
C VAL A 443 12.02 2.79 -2.05
N ARG A 444 10.91 3.46 -2.35
CA ARG A 444 10.34 4.51 -1.50
C ARG A 444 9.51 3.91 -0.37
N THR A 445 9.53 4.56 0.79
CA THR A 445 8.70 4.15 1.94
C THR A 445 7.64 5.21 2.20
N TYR A 446 6.37 4.85 2.03
CA TYR A 446 5.22 5.65 2.47
C TYR A 446 4.67 5.02 3.75
N THR A 447 4.18 5.86 4.65
CA THR A 447 3.60 5.40 5.91
C THR A 447 2.24 6.04 6.13
N ILE A 448 1.29 5.25 6.60
CA ILE A 448 -0.06 5.68 6.91
C ILE A 448 -0.33 5.30 8.35
N GLY A 449 -0.41 6.32 9.21
CA GLY A 449 -0.79 6.18 10.62
C GLY A 449 -2.30 6.14 10.73
N PHE A 450 -2.85 4.97 11.07
CA PHE A 450 -4.29 4.78 11.22
C PHE A 450 -4.74 4.96 12.66
N ALA A 451 -5.47 6.04 12.89
CA ALA A 451 -5.83 6.61 14.19
C ALA A 451 -4.61 6.89 15.08
N ASP A 452 -3.45 7.12 14.46
CA ASP A 452 -2.20 7.39 15.12
C ASP A 452 -1.34 8.38 14.31
N SER A 453 -0.40 9.04 14.99
CA SER A 453 0.56 9.91 14.33
C SER A 453 1.97 9.75 14.86
N SER A 454 2.41 8.51 15.03
CA SER A 454 3.73 8.18 15.52
C SER A 454 4.86 8.99 14.85
N PRO A 455 5.71 9.67 15.64
CA PRO A 455 6.94 10.32 15.18
C PRO A 455 7.82 9.43 14.31
N MET A 456 7.90 8.14 14.63
CA MET A 456 8.72 7.19 13.88
C MET A 456 8.14 6.92 12.50
N LEU A 457 6.82 6.71 12.35
CA LEU A 457 6.21 6.53 11.03
C LEU A 457 6.49 7.74 10.13
N ARG A 458 6.47 8.96 10.71
CA ARG A 458 6.85 10.19 10.01
C ARG A 458 8.34 10.22 9.65
N SER A 459 9.21 9.79 10.58
CA SER A 459 10.65 9.69 10.34
C SER A 459 10.97 8.71 9.21
N MET A 460 10.36 7.51 9.22
CA MET A 460 10.50 6.48 8.19
C MET A 460 10.08 6.99 6.82
N ALA A 461 8.94 7.67 6.71
CA ALA A 461 8.47 8.23 5.43
C ALA A 461 9.45 9.28 4.89
N LEU A 462 9.90 10.20 5.75
CA LEU A 462 10.86 11.23 5.35
C LEU A 462 12.22 10.62 4.96
N ALA A 463 12.68 9.63 5.72
CA ALA A 463 13.92 8.90 5.46
C ALA A 463 13.86 8.15 4.13
N GLY A 464 12.76 7.43 3.89
CA GLY A 464 12.52 6.62 2.70
C GLY A 464 12.10 7.41 1.45
N GLY A 465 12.12 8.74 1.50
CA GLY A 465 11.77 9.58 0.35
C GLY A 465 10.31 9.48 -0.10
N GLY A 466 9.42 9.01 0.78
CA GLY A 466 7.98 8.99 0.59
C GLY A 466 7.30 10.05 1.46
N ARG A 467 6.02 9.80 1.80
CA ARG A 467 5.18 10.74 2.56
C ARG A 467 4.43 10.00 3.67
N PHE A 468 4.24 10.72 4.77
CA PHE A 468 3.37 10.29 5.87
C PHE A 468 1.96 10.80 5.63
N PHE A 469 0.98 9.93 5.84
CA PHE A 469 -0.44 10.28 5.89
C PHE A 469 -1.02 9.86 7.25
N ARG A 470 -1.94 10.68 7.77
CA ARG A 470 -2.76 10.33 8.93
C ARG A 470 -4.17 10.07 8.44
N ALA A 471 -4.77 9.00 8.92
CA ALA A 471 -6.18 8.71 8.69
C ALA A 471 -6.84 8.36 10.03
N ASP A 472 -8.00 8.93 10.34
CA ASP A 472 -8.73 8.65 11.57
C ASP A 472 -10.03 7.84 11.30
N ASN A 473 -10.37 7.62 10.03
CA ASN A 473 -11.53 6.85 9.59
C ASN A 473 -11.29 6.17 8.23
N ALA A 474 -12.27 5.35 7.80
CA ALA A 474 -12.17 4.55 6.57
C ALA A 474 -12.01 5.39 5.28
N ALA A 475 -12.70 6.53 5.19
CA ALA A 475 -12.64 7.39 4.01
C ALA A 475 -11.25 8.04 3.90
N GLU A 476 -10.76 8.62 4.99
CA GLU A 476 -9.42 9.19 5.04
C GLU A 476 -8.33 8.14 4.80
N LEU A 477 -8.52 6.91 5.28
CA LEU A 477 -7.58 5.82 5.04
C LEU A 477 -7.53 5.45 3.55
N LYS A 478 -8.68 5.39 2.89
CA LYS A 478 -8.76 5.15 1.44
C LYS A 478 -8.05 6.26 0.67
N ASP A 479 -8.39 7.52 0.97
CA ASP A 479 -7.82 8.68 0.30
C ASP A 479 -6.30 8.76 0.50
N SER A 480 -5.81 8.41 1.70
CA SER A 480 -4.38 8.37 2.02
C SER A 480 -3.64 7.31 1.19
N ILE A 481 -4.19 6.10 1.05
CA ILE A 481 -3.56 5.04 0.27
C ILE A 481 -3.56 5.40 -1.23
N VAL A 482 -4.69 5.90 -1.75
CA VAL A 482 -4.78 6.34 -3.15
C VAL A 482 -3.79 7.48 -3.41
N SER A 483 -3.73 8.47 -2.53
CA SER A 483 -2.77 9.59 -2.64
C SER A 483 -1.31 9.12 -2.64
N ALA A 484 -0.97 8.11 -1.84
CA ALA A 484 0.37 7.54 -1.83
C ALA A 484 0.72 6.84 -3.16
N VAL A 485 -0.24 6.11 -3.74
CA VAL A 485 -0.05 5.45 -5.04
C VAL A 485 0.00 6.47 -6.19
N ASP A 486 -0.78 7.54 -6.13
CA ASP A 486 -0.76 8.60 -7.15
C ASP A 486 0.53 9.41 -7.10
N ASP A 487 1.05 9.72 -5.90
CA ASP A 487 2.37 10.34 -5.71
C ASP A 487 3.47 9.45 -6.30
N LEU A 488 3.40 8.13 -6.09
CA LEU A 488 4.32 7.15 -6.69
C LEU A 488 4.26 7.18 -8.23
N LYS A 489 3.06 7.13 -8.81
CA LYS A 489 2.84 7.17 -10.26
C LYS A 489 3.29 8.50 -10.89
N SER A 490 3.12 9.62 -10.20
CA SER A 490 3.61 10.92 -10.69
C SER A 490 5.13 10.94 -10.87
N GLY A 491 5.86 10.14 -10.09
CA GLY A 491 7.29 9.92 -10.24
C GLY A 491 7.67 9.04 -11.45
N SER A 492 6.73 8.28 -12.02
CA SER A 492 6.93 7.44 -13.19
C SER A 492 6.49 8.10 -14.51
N THR A 493 5.68 9.16 -14.45
CA THR A 493 5.14 9.85 -15.62
C THR A 493 6.07 10.94 -16.14
N SER A 494 6.53 10.80 -17.39
CA SER A 494 7.11 11.90 -18.16
C SER A 494 5.97 12.67 -18.82
N PHE A 495 5.74 13.91 -18.42
CA PHE A 495 4.76 14.75 -19.11
C PHE A 495 5.34 15.25 -20.43
N ALA A 496 4.51 15.65 -21.39
CA ALA A 496 4.90 16.58 -22.44
C ALA A 496 3.70 17.50 -22.67
N SER A 497 3.84 18.78 -22.35
CA SER A 497 2.78 19.75 -22.69
C SER A 497 2.81 19.98 -24.20
N THR A 498 1.75 19.58 -24.90
CA THR A 498 1.54 19.86 -26.32
C THR A 498 1.30 21.35 -26.53
N ALA A 499 2.34 22.09 -26.93
CA ALA A 499 2.14 23.32 -27.68
C ALA A 499 2.07 22.96 -29.17
N VAL A 500 0.90 22.55 -29.65
CA VAL A 500 0.70 22.27 -31.07
C VAL A 500 0.66 23.59 -31.83
N SER A 501 1.78 23.97 -32.45
CA SER A 501 1.79 25.06 -33.44
C SER A 501 1.51 24.47 -34.81
N ASN A 502 0.29 24.65 -35.31
CA ASN A 502 -0.10 24.25 -36.66
C ASN A 502 0.64 25.15 -37.66
N VAL A 503 1.71 24.67 -38.29
CA VAL A 503 2.26 25.35 -39.47
C VAL A 503 1.40 24.96 -40.67
N GLN A 504 0.38 25.76 -40.97
CA GLN A 504 -0.31 25.72 -42.26
C GLN A 504 0.62 26.29 -43.34
N ALA A 505 1.59 25.48 -43.78
CA ALA A 505 2.25 25.72 -45.06
C ALA A 505 1.26 25.28 -46.15
N GLY A 506 0.80 26.22 -46.98
CA GLY A 506 -0.20 26.03 -48.02
C GLY A 506 0.18 25.01 -49.10
N GLY A 507 0.11 23.72 -48.77
CA GLY A 507 0.34 22.60 -49.67
C GLY A 507 0.24 21.26 -48.95
N MET A 508 -0.97 20.68 -48.93
CA MET A 508 -1.30 19.24 -48.86
C MET A 508 -0.56 18.30 -47.87
N GLN A 509 0.19 18.81 -46.89
CA GLN A 509 0.95 18.03 -45.90
C GLN A 509 1.01 18.77 -44.56
N THR A 510 -0.01 18.61 -43.71
CA THR A 510 0.04 19.07 -42.32
C THR A 510 0.96 18.13 -41.54
N SER A 511 2.13 18.63 -41.12
CA SER A 511 3.00 17.91 -40.16
C SER A 511 2.72 18.45 -38.77
N VAL A 512 2.66 17.55 -37.78
CA VAL A 512 2.57 17.92 -36.37
C VAL A 512 3.88 17.57 -35.69
N TYR A 513 4.38 18.50 -34.88
CA TYR A 513 5.58 18.31 -34.08
C TYR A 513 5.18 18.05 -32.65
N ILE A 514 5.56 16.90 -32.11
CA ILE A 514 5.27 16.49 -30.73
C ILE A 514 6.58 16.54 -29.95
N PRO A 515 6.74 17.50 -29.01
CA PRO A 515 7.86 17.48 -28.09
C PRO A 515 7.67 16.34 -27.08
N ARG A 516 8.75 15.63 -26.75
CA ARG A 516 8.81 14.66 -25.64
C ARG A 516 10.04 14.99 -24.79
N PHE A 517 9.98 14.79 -23.48
CA PHE A 517 11.15 14.99 -22.63
C PHE A 517 11.39 13.82 -21.69
N ILE A 518 12.66 13.55 -21.42
CA ILE A 518 13.09 12.52 -20.46
C ILE A 518 13.41 13.22 -19.14
N PRO A 519 12.59 13.04 -18.08
CA PRO A 519 12.86 13.64 -16.79
C PRO A 519 14.09 12.99 -16.18
N ARG A 520 15.03 13.84 -15.76
CA ARG A 520 16.24 13.43 -15.05
C ARG A 520 16.49 14.41 -13.91
N SER A 521 16.84 13.90 -12.74
CA SER A 521 17.05 14.70 -11.53
C SER A 521 18.46 15.33 -11.46
N ASP A 522 19.39 14.86 -12.30
CA ASP A 522 20.81 15.19 -12.25
C ASP A 522 21.29 16.09 -13.39
N ARG A 523 20.46 16.32 -14.41
CA ARG A 523 20.81 17.12 -15.61
C ARG A 523 19.57 17.80 -16.22
N PRO A 524 19.76 18.84 -17.06
CA PRO A 524 18.66 19.45 -17.81
C PRO A 524 17.88 18.39 -18.60
N PHE A 525 16.55 18.53 -18.65
CA PHE A 525 15.69 17.59 -19.35
C PHE A 525 16.09 17.46 -20.82
N GLU A 526 16.31 16.22 -21.24
CA GLU A 526 16.63 15.90 -22.62
C GLU A 526 15.33 15.91 -23.42
N GLY A 527 15.18 16.90 -24.31
CA GLY A 527 14.01 17.09 -25.14
C GLY A 527 14.22 16.53 -26.55
N HIS A 528 13.27 15.74 -27.03
CA HIS A 528 13.20 15.23 -28.38
C HIS A 528 11.99 15.85 -29.10
N LEU A 529 12.16 16.28 -30.35
CA LEU A 529 11.07 16.79 -31.17
C LEU A 529 10.78 15.78 -32.28
N TYR A 530 9.66 15.08 -32.16
CA TYR A 530 9.22 14.11 -33.16
C TYR A 530 8.30 14.78 -34.16
N ARG A 531 8.51 14.50 -35.44
CA ARG A 531 7.66 15.01 -36.52
C ARG A 531 6.76 13.88 -37.01
N TYR A 532 5.46 14.06 -36.89
CA TYR A 532 4.45 13.16 -37.42
C TYR A 532 3.73 13.81 -38.60
N ARG A 533 3.15 12.96 -39.45
CA ARG A 533 2.13 13.40 -40.40
C ARG A 533 0.77 13.42 -39.69
N TYR A 534 0.07 14.54 -39.77
CA TYR A 534 -1.31 14.64 -39.32
C TYR A 534 -2.23 14.15 -40.43
N TYR A 535 -3.09 13.19 -40.10
CA TYR A 535 -4.13 12.66 -40.99
C TYR A 535 -5.47 12.81 -40.27
N SER A 536 -6.42 13.50 -40.88
CA SER A 536 -7.80 13.56 -40.38
C SER A 536 -8.69 13.07 -41.50
N GLU A 537 -9.46 12.03 -41.22
CA GLU A 537 -10.33 11.34 -42.20
C GLU A 537 -11.32 12.34 -42.80
N PHE A 538 -11.92 13.17 -41.95
CA PHE A 538 -12.78 14.29 -42.37
C PHE A 538 -12.09 15.23 -43.39
N THR A 539 -10.84 15.63 -43.14
CA THR A 539 -10.14 16.56 -44.03
C THR A 539 -9.63 15.91 -45.32
N GLU A 540 -9.45 14.59 -45.30
CA GLU A 540 -8.98 13.80 -46.44
C GLU A 540 -10.13 13.33 -47.34
N GLY A 541 -11.38 13.60 -46.93
CA GLY A 541 -12.57 13.44 -47.76
C GLY A 541 -13.46 12.25 -47.39
N CYS A 542 -13.31 11.69 -46.20
CA CYS A 542 -14.11 10.58 -45.70
C CYS A 542 -15.60 10.92 -45.68
N SER A 543 -16.38 10.00 -46.24
CA SER A 543 -17.83 10.08 -46.30
C SER A 543 -18.44 9.16 -45.24
N PRO A 544 -19.12 9.70 -44.21
CA PRO A 544 -19.71 8.87 -43.14
C PRO A 544 -20.72 7.84 -43.66
N THR A 545 -21.39 8.14 -44.77
CA THR A 545 -22.32 7.21 -45.43
C THR A 545 -21.64 6.06 -46.16
N LEU A 546 -20.39 6.22 -46.61
CA LEU A 546 -19.61 5.15 -47.23
C LEU A 546 -18.85 4.36 -46.17
N ALA A 547 -18.28 5.04 -45.17
CA ALA A 547 -17.59 4.41 -44.04
C ALA A 547 -18.48 3.41 -43.31
N SER A 548 -19.73 3.80 -43.01
CA SER A 548 -20.73 2.95 -42.34
C SER A 548 -21.37 1.86 -43.24
N SER A 549 -20.93 1.73 -44.49
CA SER A 549 -21.47 0.74 -45.45
C SER A 549 -20.59 -0.51 -45.52
N ASP A 550 -21.15 -1.62 -46.04
CA ASP A 550 -20.38 -2.85 -46.27
C ASP A 550 -19.22 -2.67 -47.28
N GLU A 551 -19.22 -1.59 -48.07
CA GLU A 551 -18.17 -1.26 -49.03
C GLU A 551 -16.99 -0.48 -48.38
N GLY A 552 -17.22 0.17 -47.24
CA GLY A 552 -16.25 1.02 -46.53
C GLY A 552 -15.88 2.32 -47.27
N ASP A 553 -15.15 3.22 -46.61
CA ASP A 553 -14.51 4.37 -47.24
C ASP A 553 -12.98 4.18 -47.27
N PRO A 554 -12.29 4.33 -48.41
CA PRO A 554 -10.83 4.23 -48.48
C PRO A 554 -10.07 5.23 -47.61
N THR A 555 -10.74 6.28 -47.15
CA THR A 555 -10.21 7.33 -46.27
C THR A 555 -10.66 7.21 -44.81
N ASP A 556 -11.51 6.23 -44.50
CA ASP A 556 -11.69 5.65 -43.16
C ASP A 556 -10.58 4.61 -42.97
N ILE A 557 -9.52 4.98 -42.24
CA ILE A 557 -8.29 4.18 -42.21
C ILE A 557 -8.29 3.12 -41.11
N ASN A 558 -9.02 3.33 -40.00
CA ASN A 558 -9.23 2.30 -38.99
C ASN A 558 -10.39 1.35 -39.33
N ALA A 559 -11.21 1.68 -40.33
CA ALA A 559 -12.39 0.95 -40.76
C ALA A 559 -13.42 0.75 -39.63
N ASP A 560 -13.56 1.75 -38.75
CA ASP A 560 -14.51 1.71 -37.64
C ASP A 560 -15.93 2.17 -38.02
N GLY A 561 -16.09 2.66 -39.25
CA GLY A 561 -17.36 3.08 -39.81
C GLY A 561 -17.77 4.51 -39.49
N ASP A 562 -16.86 5.32 -38.91
CA ASP A 562 -17.02 6.75 -38.76
C ASP A 562 -15.97 7.55 -39.57
N CYS A 563 -15.96 8.88 -39.42
CA CYS A 563 -15.01 9.76 -40.12
C CYS A 563 -14.53 10.89 -39.20
N ASN A 564 -14.64 10.73 -37.87
CA ASN A 564 -14.27 11.76 -36.90
C ASN A 564 -12.85 11.60 -36.38
N ASP A 565 -12.12 10.62 -36.88
CA ASP A 565 -10.84 10.26 -36.32
C ASP A 565 -9.67 11.03 -36.90
N VAL A 566 -8.63 11.07 -36.07
CA VAL A 566 -7.41 11.84 -36.28
C VAL A 566 -6.23 10.97 -35.88
N TYR A 567 -5.23 10.92 -36.77
CA TYR A 567 -4.08 10.05 -36.61
C TYR A 567 -2.77 10.83 -36.77
N PHE A 568 -1.79 10.44 -35.97
CA PHE A 568 -0.40 10.82 -36.13
C PHE A 568 0.38 9.67 -36.72
N LEU A 569 0.79 9.81 -37.97
CA LEU A 569 1.45 8.74 -38.73
C LEU A 569 2.96 8.97 -38.74
N ASP A 570 3.72 7.98 -38.26
CA ASP A 570 5.17 7.91 -38.44
C ASP A 570 5.51 7.44 -39.86
N LYS A 571 6.51 8.03 -40.51
CA LYS A 571 6.77 7.84 -41.94
C LYS A 571 8.15 7.23 -42.20
N PRO A 572 8.24 6.00 -42.72
CA PRO A 572 9.27 5.64 -43.69
C PRO A 572 8.91 6.23 -45.06
N SER A 573 9.91 6.69 -45.81
CA SER A 573 9.75 7.52 -47.02
C SER A 573 9.02 6.89 -48.21
N SER A 574 8.42 5.70 -48.10
CA SER A 574 7.83 4.93 -49.20
C SER A 574 6.49 4.24 -48.89
N TRP A 575 5.81 4.53 -47.78
CA TRP A 575 4.54 3.89 -47.44
C TRP A 575 3.32 4.62 -48.04
N THR A 576 2.41 3.86 -48.66
CA THR A 576 1.10 4.32 -49.17
C THR A 576 0.00 3.84 -48.22
N LEU A 577 -0.81 4.77 -47.70
CA LEU A 577 -1.97 4.46 -46.84
C LEU A 577 -3.04 3.74 -47.67
N THR A 578 -3.50 2.59 -47.18
CA THR A 578 -4.64 1.84 -47.70
C THR A 578 -5.59 1.56 -46.53
N ALA A 579 -6.90 1.70 -46.72
CA ALA A 579 -7.90 1.42 -45.69
C ALA A 579 -7.73 -0.01 -45.11
N GLY A 580 -7.89 -0.13 -43.79
CA GLY A 580 -7.73 -1.40 -43.06
C GLY A 580 -6.29 -1.88 -42.88
N GLN A 581 -5.27 -1.05 -43.19
CA GLN A 581 -3.86 -1.37 -42.99
C GLN A 581 -3.18 -0.54 -41.90
N LEU A 582 -3.90 -0.04 -40.88
CA LEU A 582 -3.22 0.44 -39.69
C LEU A 582 -2.27 -0.67 -39.21
N PRO A 583 -0.95 -0.42 -39.14
CA PRO A 583 -0.08 -1.39 -38.50
C PRO A 583 -0.65 -1.65 -37.10
N PRO A 584 -0.68 -2.90 -36.61
CA PRO A 584 -1.04 -3.16 -35.23
C PRO A 584 -0.21 -2.21 -34.39
N ALA A 585 -0.79 -1.59 -33.35
CA ALA A 585 -0.12 -0.59 -32.52
C ALA A 585 1.26 -1.11 -32.08
N THR A 586 2.27 -0.87 -32.90
CA THR A 586 3.62 -1.32 -32.64
C THR A 586 4.11 -0.30 -31.65
N ALA A 587 4.34 -0.81 -30.44
CA ALA A 587 5.09 -0.16 -29.38
C ALA A 587 6.15 0.79 -29.95
N PHE A 588 6.06 2.05 -29.56
CA PHE A 588 7.13 3.02 -29.68
C PHE A 588 7.57 3.46 -28.29
#